data_AF-A0A1A8VT69-F1
#
_entry.id   AF-A0A1A8VT69-F1
#
_cell.length_a   1.000
_cell.length_b   1.000
_cell.length_c   1.000
_cell.angle_alpha   90.00
_cell.angle_beta   90.00
_cell.angle_gamma   90.00
#
_symmetry.space_group_name_H-M   'P 1'
#
loop_
_entity.id
_entity.type
_entity.pdbx_description
1 polymer ?
#
loop_
_entity_poly.entity_id
_entity_poly.type
_entity_poly.pdbx_seq_one_letter_code
_entity_poly.pdbx_strand_id
1 'polypeptide(L)'
;METLTGEENYNLVSSFLQYKEYFDYDNNSYYNNYLGPCNIIKSKYFNDAFISPCVSIAKYLTVLGVKNTIQERLEGCKYLSFRLNIELQKITNPELDTLGSYQKLINQFNSVDSKLNVCQKHIEHFSNDVLENLKRLNVLHEKFHQLKNKEKCNGDICVCAKNFYDSYMSYKDSCDYNRNNAFCKELGNFKEPYDEKLSTLMCDDKAPRLLPSIKVNDQTSIILMLVVAIIIIPIIIFILYKFTSFGPWAFTQMRRKEIIWKNIIKKTKKLLKRSENHHILLQNSEFNIKYH
;
A
#
# COMPACT_ATOMS: atom_id res chain seq x y z
N MET A 1 17.47 -2.73 13.47
CA MET A 1 16.25 -3.55 13.56
C MET A 1 15.20 -2.74 12.83
N GLU A 2 15.05 -2.98 11.53
CA GLU A 2 14.07 -2.27 10.71
C GLU A 2 12.70 -2.83 11.06
N THR A 3 11.89 -2.03 11.77
CA THR A 3 10.45 -2.27 11.86
C THR A 3 9.88 -2.04 10.47
N LEU A 4 9.47 -3.12 9.81
CA LEU A 4 8.81 -3.07 8.52
C LEU A 4 7.50 -2.26 8.67
N THR A 5 7.20 -1.44 7.68
CA THR A 5 5.99 -0.62 7.67
C THR A 5 4.75 -1.51 7.55
N GLY A 6 3.57 -1.02 7.93
CA GLY A 6 2.31 -1.77 7.75
C GLY A 6 2.05 -2.22 6.31
N GLU A 7 2.69 -1.57 5.32
CA GLU A 7 2.68 -1.96 3.90
C GLU A 7 3.33 -3.33 3.64
N GLU A 8 4.36 -3.65 4.44
CA GLU A 8 5.09 -4.92 4.48
C GLU A 8 4.22 -6.16 4.65
N ASN A 9 3.22 -5.99 5.51
CA ASN A 9 2.48 -7.07 6.14
C ASN A 9 1.25 -7.48 5.33
N TYR A 10 0.69 -6.56 4.55
CA TYR A 10 -0.48 -6.86 3.73
C TYR A 10 -0.11 -7.56 2.40
N ASN A 11 1.01 -7.21 1.77
CA ASN A 11 1.44 -7.77 0.48
C ASN A 11 1.66 -9.30 0.54
N LEU A 12 2.03 -9.81 1.73
CA LEU A 12 2.36 -11.21 1.96
C LEU A 12 1.16 -12.06 2.37
N VAL A 13 -0.02 -11.46 2.59
CA VAL A 13 -1.23 -12.23 2.90
C VAL A 13 -1.59 -13.16 1.73
N SER A 14 -1.18 -12.81 0.51
CA SER A 14 -1.35 -13.67 -0.66
C SER A 14 -0.66 -15.03 -0.54
N SER A 15 0.48 -15.12 0.16
CA SER A 15 1.20 -16.39 0.38
C SER A 15 0.70 -17.17 1.61
N PHE A 16 -0.14 -16.56 2.47
CA PHE A 16 -0.64 -17.20 3.68
C PHE A 16 -1.40 -18.50 3.42
N LEU A 17 -2.05 -18.64 2.26
CA LEU A 17 -2.75 -19.87 1.88
C LEU A 17 -1.81 -21.09 1.86
N GLN A 18 -0.61 -20.93 1.28
CA GLN A 18 0.37 -21.99 1.21
C GLN A 18 0.83 -22.41 2.62
N TYR A 19 1.06 -21.44 3.48
CA TYR A 19 1.52 -21.70 4.85
C TYR A 19 0.42 -22.21 5.77
N LYS A 20 -0.83 -21.84 5.51
CA LYS A 20 -2.01 -22.40 6.18
C LYS A 20 -2.09 -23.91 6.00
N GLU A 21 -1.86 -24.40 4.78
CA GLU A 21 -1.89 -25.84 4.51
C GLU A 21 -0.86 -26.60 5.36
N TYR A 22 0.34 -26.04 5.58
CA TYR A 22 1.33 -26.66 6.47
C TYR A 22 0.97 -26.56 7.95
N PHE A 23 0.32 -25.46 8.36
CA PHE A 23 -0.05 -25.26 9.76
C PHE A 23 -1.23 -26.15 10.18
N ASP A 24 -2.22 -26.29 9.30
CA ASP A 24 -3.43 -27.06 9.55
C ASP A 24 -3.25 -28.56 9.23
N TYR A 25 -2.09 -28.97 8.68
CA TYR A 25 -1.78 -30.36 8.37
C TYR A 25 -1.75 -31.23 9.64
N ASP A 26 -2.67 -32.20 9.72
CA ASP A 26 -2.71 -33.13 10.82
C ASP A 26 -1.81 -34.35 10.57
N ASN A 27 -0.89 -34.58 11.50
CA ASN A 27 0.00 -35.73 11.52
C ASN A 27 0.12 -36.21 12.96
N ASN A 28 -0.44 -37.38 13.22
CA ASN A 28 -0.50 -38.01 14.54
C ASN A 28 0.89 -38.29 15.13
N SER A 29 1.92 -38.51 14.30
CA SER A 29 3.28 -38.77 14.77
C SER A 29 3.87 -37.57 15.53
N TYR A 30 3.65 -36.36 15.03
CA TYR A 30 4.16 -35.14 15.66
C TYR A 30 3.34 -34.68 16.88
N TYR A 31 2.06 -35.07 16.95
CA TYR A 31 1.19 -34.69 18.07
C TYR A 31 1.77 -35.16 19.41
N ASN A 32 2.26 -36.40 19.46
CA ASN A 32 2.78 -37.02 20.68
C ASN A 32 4.08 -36.36 21.16
N ASN A 33 4.94 -35.89 20.25
CA ASN A 33 6.24 -35.32 20.60
C ASN A 33 6.12 -33.94 21.27
N TYR A 34 5.10 -33.16 20.92
CA TYR A 34 4.93 -31.79 21.43
C TYR A 34 3.87 -31.64 22.50
N LEU A 35 3.02 -32.66 22.71
CA LEU A 35 1.98 -32.62 23.76
C LEU A 35 2.57 -32.41 25.16
N GLY A 36 3.65 -33.12 25.51
CA GLY A 36 4.33 -32.96 26.80
C GLY A 36 4.83 -31.52 27.05
N PRO A 37 5.69 -30.98 26.17
CA PRO A 37 6.12 -29.58 26.21
C PRO A 37 4.94 -28.58 26.26
N CYS A 38 3.91 -28.81 25.45
CA CYS A 38 2.73 -27.94 25.43
C CYS A 38 1.91 -27.99 26.72
N ASN A 39 1.82 -29.14 27.39
CA ASN A 39 1.20 -29.24 28.71
C ASN A 39 1.94 -28.40 29.77
N ILE A 40 3.27 -28.34 29.69
CA ILE A 40 4.10 -27.51 30.58
C ILE A 40 3.89 -26.02 30.29
N ILE A 41 3.88 -25.63 29.01
CA ILE A 41 3.61 -24.24 28.61
C ILE A 41 2.21 -23.82 29.07
N LYS A 42 1.22 -24.68 28.81
CA LYS A 42 -0.17 -24.49 29.21
C LYS A 42 -0.28 -24.29 30.72
N SER A 43 0.26 -25.18 31.54
CA SER A 43 0.14 -25.07 33.00
C SER A 43 0.80 -23.82 33.58
N LYS A 44 1.85 -23.31 32.92
CA LYS A 44 2.64 -22.18 33.44
C LYS A 44 2.17 -20.82 32.94
N TYR A 45 1.66 -20.72 31.70
CA TYR A 45 1.48 -19.43 31.03
C TYR A 45 0.11 -19.25 30.35
N PHE A 46 -0.64 -20.33 30.11
CA PHE A 46 -1.89 -20.30 29.32
C PHE A 46 -2.98 -21.18 29.97
N ASN A 47 -3.97 -21.61 29.17
CA ASN A 47 -5.02 -22.53 29.59
C ASN A 47 -5.15 -23.70 28.60
N ASP A 48 -6.06 -24.64 28.91
CA ASP A 48 -6.31 -25.86 28.12
C ASP A 48 -6.59 -25.58 26.64
N ALA A 49 -7.22 -24.45 26.32
CA ALA A 49 -7.52 -24.07 24.94
C ALA A 49 -6.26 -23.85 24.10
N PHE A 50 -5.11 -23.58 24.71
CA PHE A 50 -3.85 -23.37 24.01
C PHE A 50 -3.09 -24.65 23.63
N ILE A 51 -3.48 -25.82 24.14
CA ILE A 51 -2.75 -27.07 23.87
C ILE A 51 -2.72 -27.36 22.36
N SER A 52 -3.86 -27.31 21.69
CA SER A 52 -3.96 -27.57 20.25
C SER A 52 -3.21 -26.53 19.40
N PRO A 53 -3.37 -25.21 19.64
CA PRO A 53 -2.53 -24.18 19.03
C PRO A 53 -1.04 -24.41 19.23
N CYS A 54 -0.62 -24.72 20.46
CA CYS A 54 0.79 -24.95 20.80
C CYS A 54 1.39 -26.11 20.00
N VAL A 55 0.68 -27.24 19.91
CA VAL A 55 1.13 -28.39 19.12
C VAL A 55 1.20 -28.05 17.63
N SER A 56 0.23 -27.30 17.11
CA SER A 56 0.21 -26.86 15.70
C SER A 56 1.39 -25.92 15.38
N ILE A 57 1.71 -25.00 16.29
CA ILE A 57 2.88 -24.11 16.16
C ILE A 57 4.18 -24.92 16.14
N ALA A 58 4.35 -25.88 17.04
CA ALA A 58 5.54 -26.72 17.07
C ALA A 58 5.71 -27.53 15.78
N LYS A 59 4.63 -28.17 15.30
CA LYS A 59 4.59 -28.87 14.01
C LYS A 59 5.01 -27.95 12.87
N TYR A 60 4.38 -26.80 12.77
CA TYR A 60 4.64 -25.82 11.72
C TYR A 60 6.10 -25.34 11.71
N LEU A 61 6.70 -25.12 12.89
CA LEU A 61 8.10 -24.75 13.03
C LEU A 61 9.06 -25.86 12.56
N THR A 62 8.72 -27.14 12.71
CA THR A 62 9.55 -28.23 12.12
C THR A 62 9.57 -28.16 10.60
N VAL A 63 8.41 -27.89 9.98
CA VAL A 63 8.27 -27.74 8.53
C VAL A 63 9.06 -26.53 8.04
N LEU A 64 9.00 -25.40 8.75
CA LEU A 64 9.79 -24.22 8.39
C LEU A 64 11.29 -24.41 8.60
N GLY A 65 11.68 -25.16 9.63
CA GLY A 65 13.09 -25.44 9.94
C GLY A 65 13.84 -26.20 8.82
N VAL A 66 13.11 -26.90 7.95
CA VAL A 66 13.69 -27.63 6.80
C VAL A 66 13.57 -26.87 5.47
N LYS A 67 13.00 -25.66 5.44
CA LYS A 67 12.90 -24.85 4.21
C LYS A 67 14.27 -24.31 3.79
N ASN A 68 14.54 -24.35 2.49
CA ASN A 68 15.87 -24.09 1.93
C ASN A 68 16.16 -22.60 1.75
N THR A 69 15.15 -21.79 1.43
CA THR A 69 15.37 -20.36 1.15
C THR A 69 15.06 -19.48 2.35
N ILE A 70 15.76 -18.34 2.45
CA ILE A 70 15.49 -17.30 3.45
C ILE A 70 14.08 -16.77 3.26
N GLN A 71 13.66 -16.53 2.01
CA GLN A 71 12.34 -15.99 1.68
C GLN A 71 11.21 -16.90 2.17
N GLU A 72 11.28 -18.21 1.91
CA GLU A 72 10.25 -19.16 2.37
C GLU A 72 10.13 -19.17 3.89
N ARG A 73 11.24 -18.99 4.62
CA ARG A 73 11.22 -18.89 6.08
C ARG A 73 10.62 -17.57 6.52
N LEU A 74 10.99 -16.45 5.89
CA LEU A 74 10.46 -15.13 6.22
C LEU A 74 8.94 -15.08 6.08
N GLU A 75 8.42 -15.50 4.94
CA GLU A 75 6.98 -15.53 4.68
C GLU A 75 6.26 -16.49 5.64
N GLY A 76 6.85 -17.67 5.87
CA GLY A 76 6.31 -18.63 6.81
C GLY A 76 6.29 -18.12 8.25
N CYS A 77 7.31 -17.37 8.67
CA CYS A 77 7.36 -16.76 9.99
C CYS A 77 6.37 -15.61 10.14
N LYS A 78 6.12 -14.84 9.07
CA LYS A 78 5.05 -13.83 9.06
C LYS A 78 3.66 -14.48 9.18
N TYR A 79 3.43 -15.60 8.50
CA TYR A 79 2.22 -16.38 8.69
C TYR A 79 2.09 -16.90 10.14
N LEU A 80 3.19 -17.35 10.75
CA LEU A 80 3.19 -17.76 12.15
C LEU A 80 2.84 -16.59 13.09
N SER A 81 3.41 -15.41 12.86
CA SER A 81 3.03 -14.19 13.58
C SER A 81 1.52 -13.96 13.50
N PHE A 82 0.95 -14.02 12.30
CA PHE A 82 -0.49 -13.86 12.10
C PHE A 82 -1.31 -14.88 12.90
N ARG A 83 -0.97 -16.16 12.82
CA ARG A 83 -1.67 -17.21 13.56
C ARG A 83 -1.52 -17.07 15.07
N LEU A 84 -0.31 -16.78 15.55
CA LEU A 84 -0.06 -16.63 16.98
C LEU A 84 -0.86 -15.47 17.58
N ASN A 85 -0.89 -14.30 16.92
CA ASN A 85 -1.70 -13.17 17.36
C ASN A 85 -3.20 -13.55 17.45
N ILE A 86 -3.72 -14.33 16.50
CA ILE A 86 -5.11 -14.82 16.54
C ILE A 86 -5.37 -15.75 17.71
N GLU A 87 -4.52 -16.76 17.91
CA GLU A 87 -4.73 -17.74 18.98
C GLU A 87 -4.60 -17.11 20.36
N LEU A 88 -3.66 -16.18 20.54
CA LEU A 88 -3.50 -15.45 21.80
C LEU A 88 -4.70 -14.55 22.13
N GLN A 89 -5.33 -13.91 21.14
CA GLN A 89 -6.56 -13.14 21.35
C GLN A 89 -7.71 -13.98 21.91
N LYS A 90 -7.82 -15.26 21.53
CA LYS A 90 -8.90 -16.16 21.99
C LYS A 90 -8.75 -16.58 23.45
N ILE A 91 -7.54 -16.51 24.00
CA ILE A 91 -7.20 -17.08 25.30
C ILE A 91 -7.32 -16.04 26.43
N THR A 92 -7.44 -14.75 26.08
CA THR A 92 -7.78 -13.63 26.98
C THR A 92 -6.96 -13.62 28.27
N ASN A 93 -5.72 -13.17 28.17
CA ASN A 93 -5.06 -12.42 29.23
C ASN A 93 -4.49 -11.14 28.59
N PRO A 94 -5.02 -9.93 28.89
CA PRO A 94 -4.65 -8.67 28.23
C PRO A 94 -3.16 -8.30 28.33
N GLU A 95 -2.40 -8.94 29.23
CA GLU A 95 -0.98 -8.69 29.46
C GLU A 95 -0.04 -9.53 28.57
N LEU A 96 -0.57 -10.44 27.73
CA LEU A 96 0.25 -11.30 26.89
C LEU A 96 0.63 -10.64 25.56
N ASP A 97 1.82 -10.04 25.52
CA ASP A 97 2.52 -9.69 24.29
C ASP A 97 2.83 -10.95 23.45
N THR A 98 2.64 -10.85 22.12
CA THR A 98 2.88 -11.93 21.16
C THR A 98 4.33 -12.39 21.18
N LEU A 99 5.26 -11.44 21.26
CA LEU A 99 6.69 -11.74 21.24
C LEU A 99 7.12 -12.46 22.53
N GLY A 100 6.71 -11.97 23.70
CA GLY A 100 6.94 -12.65 24.97
C GLY A 100 6.30 -14.04 25.03
N SER A 101 5.10 -14.19 24.46
CA SER A 101 4.42 -15.49 24.36
C SER A 101 5.17 -16.48 23.47
N TYR A 102 5.67 -16.01 22.32
CA TYR A 102 6.52 -16.81 21.45
C TYR A 102 7.84 -17.21 22.11
N GLN A 103 8.49 -16.30 22.83
CA GLN A 103 9.72 -16.61 23.57
C GLN A 103 9.49 -17.72 24.60
N LYS A 104 8.35 -17.71 25.31
CA LYS A 104 7.98 -18.79 26.24
C LYS A 104 7.82 -20.13 25.52
N LEU A 105 7.19 -20.14 24.33
CA LEU A 105 7.07 -21.35 23.49
C LEU A 105 8.43 -21.92 23.11
N ILE A 106 9.28 -21.09 22.50
CA ILE A 106 10.58 -21.53 21.98
C ILE A 106 11.53 -21.96 23.09
N ASN A 107 11.51 -21.29 24.24
CA ASN A 107 12.33 -21.71 25.39
C ASN A 107 11.98 -23.13 25.84
N GLN A 108 10.69 -23.50 25.80
CA GLN A 108 10.29 -24.87 26.11
C GLN A 108 10.67 -25.84 24.99
N PHE A 109 10.42 -25.47 23.74
CA PHE A 109 10.67 -26.33 22.58
C PHE A 109 12.16 -26.55 22.28
N ASN A 110 13.04 -25.59 22.61
CA ASN A 110 14.49 -25.73 22.45
C ASN A 110 15.07 -26.91 23.23
N SER A 111 14.41 -27.34 24.31
CA SER A 111 14.80 -28.55 25.05
C SER A 111 14.52 -29.85 24.29
N VAL A 112 13.66 -29.79 23.27
CA VAL A 112 13.23 -30.92 22.44
C VAL A 112 13.93 -30.89 21.08
N ASP A 113 13.90 -29.74 20.40
CA ASP A 113 14.56 -29.53 19.11
C ASP A 113 14.99 -28.06 18.97
N SER A 114 16.31 -27.84 18.92
CA SER A 114 16.91 -26.51 18.80
C SER A 114 16.63 -25.83 17.45
N LYS A 115 16.15 -26.57 16.44
CA LYS A 115 15.78 -26.02 15.12
C LYS A 115 14.44 -25.29 15.12
N LEU A 116 13.65 -25.40 16.20
CA LEU A 116 12.34 -24.77 16.31
C LEU A 116 12.40 -23.25 16.53
N ASN A 117 13.59 -22.68 16.69
CA ASN A 117 13.79 -21.23 16.83
C ASN A 117 13.85 -20.46 15.49
N VAL A 118 13.52 -21.10 14.36
CA VAL A 118 13.64 -20.54 13.00
C VAL A 118 13.00 -19.15 12.82
N CYS A 119 11.91 -18.85 13.55
CA CYS A 119 11.22 -17.57 13.47
C CYS A 119 11.62 -16.54 14.54
N GLN A 120 12.62 -16.79 15.38
CA GLN A 120 12.91 -15.98 16.56
C GLN A 120 13.14 -14.48 16.31
N LYS A 121 13.62 -14.10 15.13
CA LYS A 121 13.83 -12.70 14.74
C LYS A 121 12.73 -12.11 13.86
N HIS A 122 11.68 -12.88 13.57
CA HIS A 122 10.65 -12.58 12.57
C HIS A 122 9.22 -12.63 13.15
N ILE A 123 9.10 -12.84 14.46
CA ILE A 123 7.80 -12.77 15.14
C ILE A 123 7.43 -11.33 15.41
N GLU A 124 6.21 -10.98 15.03
CA GLU A 124 5.65 -9.64 15.14
C GLU A 124 4.38 -9.66 15.98
N HIS A 125 4.23 -8.67 16.86
CA HIS A 125 2.97 -8.36 17.50
C HIS A 125 2.18 -7.41 16.60
N PHE A 126 0.92 -7.74 16.34
CA PHE A 126 0.04 -6.89 15.54
C PHE A 126 -0.93 -6.16 16.47
N SER A 127 -1.07 -4.85 16.26
CA SER A 127 -2.17 -4.11 16.87
C SER A 127 -3.51 -4.68 16.40
N ASN A 128 -4.56 -4.49 17.19
CA ASN A 128 -5.87 -5.08 16.92
C ASN A 128 -6.43 -4.68 15.55
N ASP A 129 -6.23 -3.43 15.13
CA ASP A 129 -6.65 -2.91 13.82
C ASP A 129 -5.88 -3.56 12.66
N VAL A 130 -4.55 -3.70 12.79
CA VAL A 130 -3.72 -4.37 11.78
C VAL A 130 -4.10 -5.85 11.67
N LEU A 131 -4.27 -6.54 12.81
CA LEU A 131 -4.65 -7.95 12.81
C LEU A 131 -6.04 -8.17 12.18
N GLU A 132 -7.00 -7.30 12.48
CA GLU A 132 -8.34 -7.37 11.90
C GLU A 132 -8.30 -7.17 10.38
N ASN A 133 -7.50 -6.24 9.89
CA ASN A 133 -7.29 -6.04 8.46
C ASN A 133 -6.60 -7.26 7.80
N LEU A 134 -5.60 -7.86 8.46
CA LEU A 134 -4.97 -9.10 7.98
C LEU A 134 -5.97 -10.26 7.92
N LYS A 135 -6.84 -10.41 8.93
CA LYS A 135 -7.91 -11.42 8.93
C LYS A 135 -8.83 -11.26 7.72
N ARG A 136 -9.26 -10.02 7.44
CA ARG A 136 -10.15 -9.70 6.30
C ARG A 136 -9.51 -10.03 4.96
N LEU A 137 -8.25 -9.63 4.74
CA LEU A 137 -7.53 -9.99 3.51
C LEU A 137 -7.33 -11.50 3.38
N ASN A 138 -6.98 -12.19 4.47
CA ASN A 138 -6.81 -13.64 4.45
C ASN A 138 -8.11 -14.36 4.06
N VAL A 139 -9.26 -13.92 4.61
CA VAL A 139 -10.58 -14.43 4.24
C VAL A 139 -10.87 -14.21 2.75
N LEU A 140 -10.54 -13.04 2.19
CA LEU A 140 -10.70 -12.81 0.75
C LEU A 140 -9.80 -13.71 -0.10
N HIS A 141 -8.54 -13.90 0.29
CA HIS A 141 -7.65 -14.84 -0.41
C HIS A 141 -8.21 -16.26 -0.38
N GLU A 142 -8.73 -16.73 0.75
CA GLU A 142 -9.39 -18.05 0.87
C GLU A 142 -10.60 -18.16 -0.06
N LYS A 143 -11.49 -17.18 -0.05
CA LYS A 143 -12.67 -17.14 -0.93
C LYS A 143 -12.28 -17.06 -2.41
N PHE A 144 -11.24 -16.30 -2.74
CA PHE A 144 -10.76 -16.19 -4.11
C PHE A 144 -10.13 -17.50 -4.60
N HIS A 145 -9.39 -18.18 -3.73
CA HIS A 145 -8.86 -19.52 -4.01
C HIS A 145 -9.97 -20.55 -4.22
N GLN A 146 -11.08 -20.45 -3.49
CA GLN A 146 -12.28 -21.26 -3.75
C GLN A 146 -12.90 -20.92 -5.12
N LEU A 147 -13.06 -19.63 -5.44
CA LEU A 147 -13.59 -19.19 -6.73
C LEU A 147 -12.74 -19.66 -7.92
N LYS A 148 -11.41 -19.77 -7.76
CA LYS A 148 -10.52 -20.35 -8.76
C LYS A 148 -10.76 -21.85 -8.97
N ASN A 149 -11.16 -22.57 -7.91
CA ASN A 149 -11.30 -24.02 -7.86
C ASN A 149 -12.77 -24.45 -7.72
N LYS A 150 -13.47 -24.67 -8.83
CA LYS A 150 -14.92 -24.96 -8.88
C LYS A 150 -15.39 -26.05 -7.90
N GLU A 151 -14.58 -27.08 -7.66
CA GLU A 151 -14.87 -28.18 -6.72
C GLU A 151 -15.11 -27.70 -5.28
N LYS A 152 -14.49 -26.57 -4.89
CA LYS A 152 -14.63 -25.97 -3.55
C LYS A 152 -15.90 -25.12 -3.37
N CYS A 153 -16.72 -24.99 -4.40
CA CYS A 153 -17.90 -24.13 -4.41
C CYS A 153 -19.24 -24.86 -4.18
N ASN A 154 -19.21 -26.06 -3.57
CA ASN A 154 -20.40 -26.88 -3.35
C ASN A 154 -21.26 -27.05 -4.62
N GLY A 155 -20.61 -27.10 -5.78
CA GLY A 155 -21.26 -27.25 -7.09
C GLY A 155 -21.69 -25.96 -7.80
N ASP A 156 -21.77 -24.81 -7.11
CA ASP A 156 -22.19 -23.53 -7.71
C ASP A 156 -21.10 -22.45 -7.57
N ILE A 157 -20.35 -22.22 -8.65
CA ILE A 157 -19.30 -21.20 -8.72
C ILE A 157 -19.84 -19.77 -8.51
N CYS A 158 -21.12 -19.53 -8.80
CA CYS A 158 -21.74 -18.23 -8.62
C CYS A 158 -22.06 -17.95 -7.16
N VAL A 159 -22.27 -18.97 -6.34
CA VAL A 159 -22.32 -18.82 -4.88
C VAL A 159 -20.96 -18.38 -4.33
N CYS A 160 -19.86 -18.98 -4.81
CA CYS A 160 -18.51 -18.51 -4.48
C CYS A 160 -18.28 -17.05 -4.91
N ALA A 161 -18.66 -16.71 -6.14
CA ALA A 161 -18.50 -15.36 -6.67
C ALA A 161 -19.27 -14.32 -5.85
N LYS A 162 -20.51 -14.65 -5.45
CA LYS A 162 -21.33 -13.82 -4.55
C LYS A 162 -20.69 -13.68 -3.18
N ASN A 163 -20.28 -14.78 -2.57
CA ASN A 163 -19.65 -14.77 -1.24
C ASN A 163 -18.34 -13.98 -1.20
N PHE A 164 -17.57 -14.01 -2.30
CA PHE A 164 -16.39 -13.16 -2.47
C PHE A 164 -16.82 -11.70 -2.59
N TYR A 165 -17.75 -11.39 -3.50
CA TYR A 165 -18.23 -10.02 -3.75
C TYR A 165 -18.78 -9.36 -2.48
N ASP A 166 -19.64 -10.04 -1.75
CA ASP A 166 -20.26 -9.55 -0.51
C ASP A 166 -19.19 -9.18 0.54
N SER A 167 -18.15 -10.03 0.69
CA SER A 167 -17.03 -9.72 1.59
C SER A 167 -16.18 -8.56 1.10
N TYR A 168 -15.90 -8.50 -0.21
CA TYR A 168 -15.13 -7.41 -0.79
C TYR A 168 -15.82 -6.08 -0.54
N MET A 169 -17.13 -6.00 -0.78
CA MET A 169 -17.93 -4.79 -0.57
C MET A 169 -17.94 -4.38 0.91
N SER A 170 -18.21 -5.32 1.81
CA SER A 170 -18.19 -5.05 3.25
C SER A 170 -16.84 -4.50 3.74
N TYR A 171 -15.72 -4.98 3.18
CA TYR A 171 -14.40 -4.51 3.56
C TYR A 171 -14.04 -3.19 2.88
N LYS A 172 -14.50 -2.97 1.65
CA LYS A 172 -14.31 -1.73 0.91
C LYS A 172 -14.88 -0.52 1.67
N ASP A 173 -16.00 -0.65 2.36
CA ASP A 173 -16.62 0.47 3.09
C ASP A 173 -15.64 1.11 4.10
N SER A 174 -14.74 0.31 4.68
CA SER A 174 -13.70 0.81 5.59
C SER A 174 -12.61 1.66 4.90
N CYS A 175 -12.49 1.55 3.57
CA CYS A 175 -11.54 2.31 2.77
C CYS A 175 -12.03 3.72 2.43
N ASP A 176 -13.32 4.01 2.57
CA ASP A 176 -13.85 5.31 2.15
C ASP A 176 -13.41 6.46 3.09
N TYR A 177 -13.07 6.16 4.34
CA TYR A 177 -12.59 7.11 5.35
C TYR A 177 -11.06 7.27 5.41
N ASN A 178 -10.29 6.24 5.03
CA ASN A 178 -8.82 6.25 5.09
C ASN A 178 -8.20 5.59 3.84
N ARG A 179 -8.32 6.28 2.72
CA ARG A 179 -8.02 5.80 1.36
C ARG A 179 -6.56 5.46 1.07
N ASN A 180 -5.65 5.75 2.01
CA ASN A 180 -4.20 5.58 1.83
C ASN A 180 -3.59 4.56 2.79
N ASN A 181 -4.41 3.75 3.47
CA ASN A 181 -3.85 2.65 4.25
C ASN A 181 -3.46 1.48 3.32
N ALA A 182 -2.39 0.78 3.67
CA ALA A 182 -1.87 -0.32 2.85
C ALA A 182 -2.86 -1.50 2.72
N PHE A 183 -3.78 -1.66 3.68
CA PHE A 183 -4.88 -2.62 3.58
C PHE A 183 -5.77 -2.35 2.36
N CYS A 184 -6.15 -1.09 2.12
CA CYS A 184 -7.00 -0.70 1.00
C CYS A 184 -6.31 -0.83 -0.35
N LYS A 185 -4.99 -0.63 -0.38
CA LYS A 185 -4.15 -0.92 -1.55
C LYS A 185 -4.21 -2.41 -1.89
N GLU A 186 -3.94 -3.27 -0.92
CA GLU A 186 -3.99 -4.72 -1.13
C GLU A 186 -5.40 -5.25 -1.41
N LEU A 187 -6.43 -4.69 -0.78
CA LEU A 187 -7.82 -4.99 -1.12
C LEU A 187 -8.11 -4.64 -2.59
N GLY A 188 -7.57 -3.53 -3.09
CA GLY A 188 -7.71 -3.11 -4.49
C GLY A 188 -7.13 -4.12 -5.49
N ASN A 189 -6.06 -4.85 -5.11
CA ASN A 189 -5.37 -5.81 -5.98
C ASN A 189 -6.24 -7.02 -6.38
N PHE A 190 -7.37 -7.25 -5.70
CA PHE A 190 -8.33 -8.28 -6.09
C PHE A 190 -9.16 -7.93 -7.32
N LYS A 191 -9.23 -6.65 -7.71
CA LYS A 191 -10.10 -6.18 -8.80
C LYS A 191 -9.82 -6.90 -10.12
N GLU A 192 -8.62 -6.75 -10.64
CA GLU A 192 -8.25 -7.30 -11.94
C GLU A 192 -8.44 -8.82 -12.02
N PRO A 193 -7.91 -9.63 -11.08
CA PRO A 193 -8.02 -11.08 -11.20
C PRO A 193 -9.46 -11.59 -10.95
N TYR A 194 -10.30 -10.85 -10.19
CA TYR A 194 -11.72 -11.17 -10.08
C TYR A 194 -12.48 -10.85 -11.36
N ASP A 195 -12.31 -9.64 -11.90
CA ASP A 195 -13.00 -9.18 -13.11
C ASP A 195 -12.65 -10.10 -14.29
N GLU A 196 -11.38 -10.50 -14.41
CA GLU A 196 -10.92 -11.49 -15.39
C GLU A 196 -11.64 -12.84 -15.18
N LYS A 197 -11.65 -13.36 -13.95
CA LYS A 197 -12.29 -14.64 -13.62
C LYS A 197 -13.80 -14.64 -13.93
N LEU A 198 -14.48 -13.53 -13.69
CA LEU A 198 -15.93 -13.39 -13.88
C LEU A 198 -16.32 -13.01 -15.32
N SER A 199 -15.39 -12.52 -16.13
CA SER A 199 -15.64 -12.14 -17.53
C SER A 199 -16.24 -13.28 -18.37
N THR A 200 -15.89 -14.52 -18.04
CA THR A 200 -16.34 -15.75 -18.73
C THR A 200 -17.51 -16.45 -18.04
N LEU A 201 -17.95 -15.96 -16.87
CA LEU A 201 -19.01 -16.58 -16.07
C LEU A 201 -20.34 -15.82 -16.20
N MET A 202 -21.41 -16.58 -16.38
CA MET A 202 -22.79 -16.07 -16.31
C MET A 202 -23.36 -16.47 -14.96
N CYS A 203 -23.39 -15.52 -14.02
CA CYS A 203 -23.86 -15.73 -12.65
C CYS A 203 -25.18 -15.04 -12.32
N ASP A 204 -25.90 -14.58 -13.36
CA ASP A 204 -27.10 -13.74 -13.23
C ASP A 204 -26.89 -12.58 -12.23
N ASP A 205 -27.95 -12.03 -11.65
CA ASP A 205 -27.87 -10.93 -10.69
C ASP A 205 -27.24 -11.31 -9.32
N LYS A 206 -26.71 -12.53 -9.16
CA LYS A 206 -26.16 -13.01 -7.88
C LYS A 206 -24.78 -12.41 -7.57
N ALA A 207 -23.96 -12.14 -8.58
CA ALA A 207 -22.61 -11.63 -8.41
C ALA A 207 -22.24 -10.70 -9.58
N PRO A 208 -22.01 -9.40 -9.33
CA PRO A 208 -21.55 -8.48 -10.35
C PRO A 208 -20.23 -8.93 -10.97
N ARG A 209 -20.10 -8.83 -12.29
CA ARG A 209 -18.87 -9.21 -13.01
C ARG A 209 -17.69 -8.29 -12.75
N LEU A 210 -17.96 -7.10 -12.22
CA LEU A 210 -16.96 -6.06 -12.01
C LEU A 210 -16.95 -5.65 -10.54
N LEU A 211 -15.76 -5.64 -9.95
CA LEU A 211 -15.55 -5.02 -8.64
C LEU A 211 -15.42 -3.50 -8.80
N PRO A 212 -16.01 -2.70 -7.89
CA PRO A 212 -15.78 -1.28 -7.88
C PRO A 212 -14.32 -0.97 -7.56
N SER A 213 -13.72 -0.03 -8.30
CA SER A 213 -12.35 0.40 -8.02
C SER A 213 -12.24 1.08 -6.65
N ILE A 214 -11.19 0.75 -5.92
CA ILE A 214 -10.80 1.48 -4.71
C ILE A 214 -9.90 2.63 -5.14
N LYS A 215 -10.31 3.86 -4.86
CA LYS A 215 -9.49 5.05 -5.13
C LYS A 215 -8.41 5.15 -4.06
N VAL A 216 -7.26 4.54 -4.31
CA VAL A 216 -6.06 4.73 -3.49
C VAL A 216 -5.39 6.01 -3.97
N ASN A 217 -5.06 6.95 -3.07
CA ASN A 217 -4.32 8.15 -3.46
C ASN A 217 -2.83 7.76 -3.58
N ASP A 218 -2.49 7.09 -4.67
CA ASP A 218 -1.14 6.62 -4.91
C ASP A 218 -0.23 7.80 -5.24
N GLN A 219 0.51 8.26 -4.23
CA GLN A 219 1.50 9.32 -4.38
C GLN A 219 2.55 8.96 -5.45
N THR A 220 2.84 7.67 -5.65
CA THR A 220 3.82 7.24 -6.67
C THR A 220 3.28 7.40 -8.09
N SER A 221 2.01 7.05 -8.33
CA SER A 221 1.32 7.32 -9.61
C SER A 221 1.19 8.82 -9.89
N ILE A 222 0.94 9.65 -8.88
CA ILE A 222 0.86 11.10 -9.03
C ILE A 222 2.24 11.67 -9.39
N ILE A 223 3.30 11.27 -8.67
CA ILE A 223 4.68 11.70 -8.96
C ILE A 223 5.09 11.25 -10.35
N LEU A 224 4.80 10.01 -10.74
CA LEU A 224 5.11 9.50 -12.08
C LEU A 224 4.37 10.29 -13.17
N MET A 225 3.07 10.57 -13.00
CA MET A 225 2.31 11.42 -13.92
C MET A 225 2.91 12.82 -14.03
N LEU A 226 3.33 13.43 -12.91
CA LEU A 226 3.98 14.74 -12.91
C LEU A 226 5.32 14.72 -13.64
N VAL A 227 6.15 13.71 -13.41
CA VAL A 227 7.45 13.54 -14.08
C VAL A 227 7.26 13.36 -15.59
N VAL A 228 6.33 12.50 -16.00
CA VAL A 228 6.02 12.26 -17.42
C VAL A 228 5.49 13.54 -18.08
N ALA A 229 4.60 14.28 -17.41
CA ALA A 229 4.10 15.56 -17.91
C ALA A 229 5.22 16.59 -18.10
N ILE A 230 6.16 16.70 -17.14
CA ILE A 230 7.33 17.59 -17.24
C ILE A 230 8.20 17.25 -18.45
N ILE A 231 8.30 15.98 -18.84
CA ILE A 231 9.10 15.55 -20.00
C ILE A 231 8.35 15.77 -21.31
N ILE A 232 7.04 15.48 -21.35
CA ILE A 232 6.23 15.55 -22.58
C ILE A 232 5.91 17.00 -22.96
N ILE A 233 5.62 17.87 -22.00
CA ILE A 233 5.21 19.27 -22.26
C ILE A 233 6.25 20.05 -23.10
N PRO A 234 7.55 20.06 -22.78
CA PRO A 234 8.57 20.73 -23.58
C PRO A 234 8.67 20.18 -25.00
N ILE A 235 8.51 18.86 -25.17
CA ILE A 235 8.57 18.19 -26.48
C ILE A 235 7.40 18.65 -27.35
N ILE A 236 6.19 18.69 -26.80
CA ILE A 236 5.00 19.20 -27.50
C ILE A 236 5.20 20.67 -27.86
N ILE A 237 5.68 21.51 -26.93
CA ILE A 237 5.96 22.94 -27.19
C ILE A 237 6.98 23.10 -28.33
N PHE A 238 8.04 22.29 -28.33
CA PHE A 238 9.07 22.32 -29.37
C PHE A 238 8.52 21.93 -30.75
N ILE A 239 7.70 20.87 -30.81
CA ILE A 239 7.03 20.44 -32.04
C ILE A 239 6.07 21.53 -32.54
N LEU A 240 5.27 22.12 -31.65
CA LEU A 240 4.35 23.20 -32.02
C LEU A 240 5.11 24.44 -32.52
N TYR A 241 6.20 24.81 -31.86
CA TYR A 241 7.05 25.92 -32.27
C TYR A 241 7.70 25.70 -33.64
N LYS A 242 8.16 24.47 -33.92
CA LYS A 242 8.89 24.13 -35.15
C LYS A 242 7.96 23.87 -36.36
N PHE A 243 6.79 23.27 -36.13
CA PHE A 243 5.94 22.73 -37.19
C PHE A 243 4.56 23.39 -37.33
N THR A 244 4.19 24.29 -36.42
CA THR A 244 2.92 25.05 -36.52
C THR A 244 3.21 26.47 -37.03
N SER A 245 2.28 27.07 -37.78
CA SER A 245 2.34 28.46 -38.28
C SER A 245 2.50 29.54 -37.17
N PHE A 246 2.51 29.10 -35.91
CA PHE A 246 2.80 29.90 -34.72
C PHE A 246 4.26 30.38 -34.61
N GLY A 247 5.25 29.67 -35.17
CA GLY A 247 6.66 30.11 -35.10
C GLY A 247 6.88 31.51 -35.70
N PRO A 248 6.50 31.73 -36.98
CA PRO A 248 6.55 33.05 -37.61
C PRO A 248 5.65 34.08 -36.90
N TRP A 249 4.44 33.68 -36.49
CA TRP A 249 3.51 34.59 -35.81
C TRP A 249 4.03 35.05 -34.44
N ALA A 250 4.58 34.16 -33.61
CA ALA A 250 5.18 34.49 -32.32
C ALA A 250 6.40 35.41 -32.49
N PHE A 251 7.26 35.14 -33.46
CA PHE A 251 8.41 36.00 -33.76
C PHE A 251 7.97 37.40 -34.21
N THR A 252 6.91 37.51 -35.03
CA THR A 252 6.36 38.82 -35.42
C THR A 252 5.77 39.60 -34.24
N GLN A 253 5.11 38.92 -33.30
CA GLN A 253 4.56 39.57 -32.09
C GLN A 253 5.67 40.04 -31.14
N MET A 254 6.71 39.23 -30.94
CA MET A 254 7.87 39.64 -30.13
C MET A 254 8.57 40.86 -30.75
N ARG A 255 8.79 40.87 -32.07
CA ARG A 255 9.38 42.02 -32.78
C ARG A 255 8.51 43.28 -32.71
N ARG A 256 7.17 43.13 -32.77
CA ARG A 256 6.22 44.24 -32.58
C ARG A 256 6.34 44.85 -31.17
N LYS A 257 6.43 44.03 -30.13
CA LYS A 257 6.62 44.51 -28.74
C LYS A 257 7.95 45.25 -28.58
N GLU A 258 9.03 44.74 -29.19
CA GLU A 258 10.34 45.39 -29.15
C GLU A 258 10.35 46.77 -29.84
N ILE A 259 9.68 46.89 -31.01
CA ILE A 259 9.52 48.17 -31.72
C ILE A 259 8.70 49.17 -30.88
N ILE A 260 7.60 48.71 -30.28
CA ILE A 260 6.77 49.56 -29.40
C ILE A 260 7.59 50.05 -28.21
N TRP A 261 8.37 49.17 -27.57
CA TRP A 261 9.20 49.54 -26.43
C TRP A 261 10.31 50.54 -26.81
N LYS A 262 11.00 50.33 -27.93
CA LYS A 262 11.98 51.29 -28.49
C LYS A 262 11.34 52.65 -28.78
N ASN A 263 10.12 52.68 -29.31
CA ASN A 263 9.38 53.91 -29.57
C ASN A 263 8.96 54.63 -28.28
N ILE A 264 8.53 53.90 -27.26
CA ILE A 264 8.23 54.48 -25.94
C ILE A 264 9.48 55.10 -25.34
N ILE A 265 10.60 54.37 -25.29
CA ILE A 265 11.89 54.88 -24.76
C ILE A 265 12.33 56.14 -25.52
N LYS A 266 12.23 56.13 -26.86
CA LYS A 266 12.58 57.29 -27.69
C LYS A 266 11.68 58.49 -27.41
N LYS A 267 10.36 58.27 -27.23
CA LYS A 267 9.40 59.33 -26.88
C LYS A 267 9.68 59.89 -25.50
N THR A 268 9.96 59.04 -24.51
CA THR A 268 10.34 59.45 -23.15
C THR A 268 11.62 60.29 -23.15
N LYS A 269 12.66 59.87 -23.87
CA LYS A 269 13.89 60.67 -24.02
C LYS A 269 13.64 62.03 -24.67
N LYS A 270 12.75 62.11 -25.67
CA LYS A 270 12.39 63.38 -26.34
C LYS A 270 11.61 64.31 -25.41
N LEU A 271 10.74 63.76 -24.56
CA LEU A 271 9.99 64.53 -23.55
C LEU A 271 10.91 65.06 -22.45
N LEU A 272 11.85 64.24 -21.96
CA LEU A 272 12.86 64.66 -20.98
C LEU A 272 13.72 65.81 -21.50
N LYS A 273 14.23 65.69 -22.74
CA LYS A 273 15.01 66.77 -23.37
C LYS A 273 14.20 68.06 -23.58
N ARG A 274 12.89 67.94 -23.82
CA ARG A 274 11.99 69.10 -23.94
C ARG A 274 11.73 69.77 -22.59
N SER A 275 11.61 68.98 -21.51
CA SER A 275 11.48 69.45 -20.13
C SER A 275 12.72 70.22 -19.69
N GLU A 276 13.92 69.69 -19.94
CA GLU A 276 15.19 70.35 -19.63
C GLU A 276 15.33 71.69 -20.38
N ASN A 277 15.00 71.71 -21.68
CA ASN A 277 15.06 72.94 -22.47
C ASN A 277 14.04 73.99 -22.01
N HIS A 278 12.86 73.57 -21.51
CA HIS A 278 11.85 74.49 -20.98
C HIS A 278 12.28 75.11 -19.64
N HIS A 279 13.00 74.36 -18.80
CA HIS A 279 13.60 74.86 -17.56
C HIS A 279 14.71 75.88 -17.83
N ILE A 280 15.58 75.64 -18.84
CA ILE A 280 16.66 76.56 -19.22
C ILE A 280 16.09 77.87 -19.80
N LEU A 281 14.98 77.82 -20.55
CA LEU A 281 14.32 79.01 -21.08
C LEU A 281 13.65 79.86 -19.99
N LEU A 282 13.07 79.23 -18.95
CA LEU A 282 12.48 79.94 -17.81
C LEU A 282 13.54 80.61 -16.92
N GLN A 283 14.70 79.98 -16.74
CA GLN A 283 15.79 80.52 -15.92
C GLN A 283 16.47 81.74 -16.56
N ASN A 284 16.45 81.85 -17.89
CA ASN A 284 17.03 83.00 -18.61
C ASN A 284 16.06 84.19 -18.75
N SER A 285 14.80 84.06 -18.33
CA SER A 285 13.79 85.11 -18.42
C SER A 285 13.33 85.64 -17.06
N GLU A 286 14.10 85.49 -15.97
CA GLU A 286 13.81 86.22 -14.74
C GLU A 286 14.17 87.70 -14.91
N PHE A 287 13.14 88.44 -15.29
CA PHE A 287 13.09 89.87 -15.49
C PHE A 287 13.61 90.66 -14.28
N ASN A 288 14.55 91.57 -14.57
CA ASN A 288 14.84 92.74 -13.75
C ASN A 288 13.55 93.53 -13.49
N ILE A 289 13.06 93.53 -12.26
CA ILE A 289 12.14 94.56 -11.76
C ILE A 289 12.80 95.19 -10.54
N LYS A 290 13.38 96.38 -10.75
CA LYS A 290 13.87 97.26 -9.68
C LYS A 290 12.67 97.84 -8.92
N TYR A 291 12.74 97.81 -7.59
CA TYR A 291 11.88 98.59 -6.72
C TYR A 291 12.45 100.01 -6.57
N HIS A 292 11.74 101.01 -7.10
CA HIS A 292 11.29 102.22 -6.40
C HIS A 292 10.48 103.11 -7.35
#